data_AF-A0A4Q4WM63-F1
#
_entry.id   AF-A0A4Q4WM63-F1
#
_cell.length_a   1.000
_cell.length_b   1.000
_cell.length_c   1.000
_cell.angle_alpha   90.00
_cell.angle_beta   90.00
_cell.angle_gamma   90.00
#
_symmetry.space_group_name_H-M   'P 1'
#
loop_
_entity.id
_entity.type
_entity.pdbx_description
1 polymer ?
#
loop_
_entity_poly.entity_id
_entity_poly.type
_entity_poly.pdbx_seq_one_letter_code
_entity_poly.pdbx_strand_id
1 'polypeptide(L)'
;MVLSRLNLYRLLWHAWGGEENLSKSDHVKASGIAGGVSGMVGGMFRGPKNILPGILFFSMLGAGSSYVSQRAKNNELKEAKTKASWLDSKWSPMRSLSDKEYVDMLEEKVLRLDAEIAVIDENIASLKASAQLPAESKAKPISPQKK
;
A
#
# COMPACT_ATOMS: atom_id res chain seq x y z
N MET A 1 11.07 -28.84 19.03
CA MET A 1 12.41 -28.20 18.91
C MET A 1 12.37 -26.68 18.67
N VAL A 2 11.27 -26.10 18.15
CA VAL A 2 11.17 -24.65 17.87
C VAL A 2 11.00 -23.78 19.15
N LEU A 3 10.37 -24.30 20.20
CA LEU A 3 10.13 -23.54 21.44
C LEU A 3 11.41 -23.21 22.25
N SER A 4 12.46 -24.04 22.19
CA SER A 4 13.74 -23.74 22.86
C SER A 4 14.49 -22.56 22.23
N ARG A 5 14.34 -22.34 20.91
CA ARG A 5 14.99 -21.23 20.20
C ARG A 5 14.39 -19.89 20.60
N LEU A 6 13.07 -19.84 20.81
CA LEU A 6 12.35 -18.63 21.25
C LEU A 6 12.72 -18.22 22.68
N ASN A 7 12.84 -19.19 23.59
CA ASN A 7 13.26 -18.91 24.97
C ASN A 7 14.71 -18.46 25.05
N LEU A 8 15.61 -19.02 24.24
CA LEU A 8 17.00 -18.58 24.20
C LEU A 8 17.11 -17.14 23.67
N TYR A 9 16.30 -16.79 22.66
CA TYR A 9 16.27 -15.43 22.11
C TYR A 9 15.79 -14.40 23.14
N ARG A 10 14.72 -14.72 23.89
CA ARG A 10 14.26 -13.88 25.00
C ARG A 10 15.33 -13.75 26.08
N LEU A 11 15.99 -14.84 26.45
CA LEU A 11 17.04 -14.80 27.49
C LEU A 11 18.23 -13.95 27.05
N LEU A 12 18.68 -14.08 25.79
CA LEU A 12 19.70 -13.21 25.22
C LEU A 12 19.25 -11.75 25.19
N TRP A 13 18.00 -11.49 24.81
CA TRP A 13 17.44 -10.14 24.73
C TRP A 13 17.37 -9.45 26.10
N HIS A 14 16.94 -10.17 27.14
CA HIS A 14 16.94 -9.67 28.52
C HIS A 14 18.36 -9.55 29.09
N ALA A 15 19.27 -10.49 28.78
CA ALA A 15 20.67 -10.43 29.21
C ALA A 15 21.44 -9.26 28.56
N TRP A 16 21.06 -8.86 27.35
CA TRP A 16 21.62 -7.70 26.65
C TRP A 16 20.96 -6.37 27.02
N GLY A 17 20.07 -6.38 28.02
CA GLY A 17 19.57 -5.18 28.68
C GLY A 17 18.06 -5.01 28.64
N GLY A 18 17.34 -5.65 27.71
CA GLY A 18 15.89 -5.54 27.56
C GLY A 18 15.36 -4.11 27.39
N GLU A 19 14.11 -3.95 26.96
CA GLU A 19 13.47 -2.62 26.81
C GLU A 19 13.14 -1.97 28.18
N GLU A 20 13.20 -2.77 29.25
CA GLU A 20 12.75 -2.44 30.60
C GLU A 20 13.74 -1.59 31.43
N ASN A 21 15.01 -1.50 31.00
CA ASN A 21 16.06 -0.73 31.72
C ASN A 21 16.47 0.57 31.01
N LEU A 22 15.91 0.87 29.84
CA LEU A 22 16.30 2.05 29.07
C LEU A 22 15.40 3.23 29.43
N SER A 23 16.01 4.27 30.01
CA SER A 23 15.28 5.50 30.30
C SER A 23 14.86 6.17 28.98
N LYS A 24 13.77 6.93 29.04
CA LYS A 24 13.30 7.81 27.96
C LYS A 24 14.40 8.69 27.38
N SER A 25 15.32 9.14 28.25
CA SER A 25 16.51 9.90 27.87
C SER A 25 17.51 9.09 27.05
N ASP A 26 17.66 7.80 27.35
CA ASP A 26 18.64 6.93 26.69
C ASP A 26 18.21 6.65 25.26
N HIS A 27 16.91 6.51 25.02
CA HIS A 27 16.37 6.39 23.66
C HIS A 27 16.62 7.66 22.82
N VAL A 28 16.46 8.85 23.42
CA VAL A 28 16.75 10.12 22.73
C VAL A 28 18.24 10.25 22.42
N LYS A 29 19.10 9.90 23.37
CA LYS A 29 20.56 9.97 23.20
C LYS A 29 21.06 8.95 22.17
N ALA A 30 20.59 7.71 22.24
CA ALA A 30 20.93 6.65 21.29
C ALA A 30 20.52 7.04 19.87
N SER A 31 19.29 7.55 19.68
CA SER A 31 18.82 7.98 18.37
C SER A 31 19.53 9.23 17.85
N GLY A 32 19.94 10.14 18.74
CA GLY A 32 20.78 11.27 18.36
C GLY A 32 22.17 10.83 17.88
N ILE A 33 22.79 9.85 18.54
CA ILE A 33 24.08 9.29 18.12
C ILE A 33 23.91 8.51 16.80
N ALA A 34 22.90 7.65 16.69
CA ALA A 34 22.61 6.89 15.48
C ALA A 34 22.29 7.81 14.28
N GLY A 35 21.49 8.85 14.51
CA GLY A 35 21.22 9.90 13.52
C GLY A 35 22.50 10.64 13.12
N GLY A 36 23.38 10.96 14.07
CA GLY A 36 24.68 11.58 13.79
C GLY A 36 25.57 10.72 12.89
N VAL A 37 25.69 9.42 13.18
CA VAL A 37 26.47 8.47 12.36
C VAL A 37 25.86 8.33 10.96
N SER A 38 24.53 8.22 10.85
CA SER A 38 23.84 8.20 9.55
C SER A 38 24.06 9.49 8.76
N GLY A 39 24.02 10.64 9.43
CA GLY A 39 24.26 11.95 8.85
C GLY A 39 25.70 12.17 8.41
N MET A 40 26.66 11.59 9.13
CA MET A 40 28.07 11.56 8.73
C MET A 40 28.25 10.83 7.40
N VAL A 41 27.68 9.62 7.30
CA VAL A 41 27.76 8.79 6.07
C VAL A 41 27.03 9.50 4.92
N GLY A 42 25.82 10.01 5.16
CA GLY A 42 25.05 10.76 4.15
C GLY A 42 25.75 12.04 3.68
N GLY A 43 26.40 12.77 4.60
CA GLY A 43 27.20 13.95 4.28
C GLY A 43 28.46 13.62 3.48
N MET A 44 29.11 12.49 3.78
CA MET A 44 30.31 12.03 3.08
C MET A 44 30.05 11.76 1.58
N PHE A 45 28.88 11.22 1.23
CA PHE A 45 28.49 11.02 -0.19
C PHE A 45 28.39 12.31 -1.00
N ARG A 46 28.19 13.46 -0.35
CA ARG A 46 28.04 14.78 -0.99
C ARG A 46 29.30 15.66 -0.88
N GLY A 47 30.33 15.16 -0.19
CA GLY A 47 31.63 15.80 -0.01
C GLY A 47 32.02 16.02 1.46
N PRO A 48 33.32 16.07 1.79
CA PRO A 48 33.79 16.17 3.18
C PRO A 48 33.32 17.45 3.91
N LYS A 49 33.04 18.52 3.15
CA LYS A 49 32.49 19.78 3.68
C LYS A 49 31.04 19.65 4.17
N ASN A 50 30.33 18.59 3.79
CA ASN A 50 28.92 18.36 4.11
C ASN A 50 28.71 17.39 5.29
N ILE A 51 29.79 16.88 5.89
CA ILE A 51 29.75 15.91 7.00
C ILE A 51 29.21 16.55 8.29
N LEU A 52 29.80 17.66 8.73
CA LEU A 52 29.39 18.40 9.93
C LEU A 52 27.90 18.81 9.91
N PRO A 53 27.39 19.47 8.85
CA PRO A 53 25.98 19.80 8.79
C PRO A 53 25.09 18.55 8.70
N GLY A 54 25.54 17.47 8.04
CA GLY A 54 24.84 16.20 8.00
C GLY A 54 24.69 15.56 9.38
N ILE A 55 25.77 15.49 10.16
CA ILE A 55 25.76 14.98 11.54
C ILE A 55 24.75 15.77 12.38
N LEU A 56 24.84 17.11 12.37
CA LEU A 56 23.97 17.95 13.20
C LEU A 56 22.50 17.79 12.84
N PHE A 57 22.17 17.84 11.55
CA PHE A 57 20.79 17.75 11.09
C PHE A 57 20.18 16.39 11.41
N PHE A 58 20.87 15.30 11.06
CA PHE A 58 20.35 13.96 11.29
C PHE A 58 20.41 13.54 12.76
N SER A 59 21.35 14.05 13.56
CA SER A 59 21.36 13.86 15.00
C SER A 59 20.16 14.54 15.67
N MET A 60 19.86 15.79 15.29
CA MET A 60 18.70 16.52 15.79
C MET A 60 17.38 15.86 15.35
N LEU A 61 17.31 15.38 14.11
CA LEU A 61 16.15 14.65 13.59
C LEU A 61 15.96 13.30 14.30
N GLY A 62 17.04 12.55 14.56
CA GLY A 62 17.00 11.28 15.29
C GLY A 62 16.57 11.44 16.74
N ALA A 63 17.15 12.40 17.46
CA ALA A 63 16.76 12.72 18.83
C ALA A 63 15.33 13.28 18.90
N GLY A 64 14.99 14.19 17.98
CA GLY A 64 13.66 14.80 17.88
C GLY A 64 12.55 13.80 17.57
N SER A 65 12.77 12.88 16.63
CA SER A 65 11.81 11.81 16.33
C SER A 65 11.59 10.87 17.51
N SER A 66 12.63 10.58 18.30
CA SER A 66 12.51 9.81 19.53
C SER A 66 11.74 10.55 20.63
N TYR A 67 11.87 11.87 20.70
CA TYR A 67 11.09 12.69 21.65
C TYR A 67 9.61 12.77 21.24
N VAL A 68 9.34 13.02 19.95
CA VAL A 68 7.97 13.10 19.41
C VAL A 68 7.27 11.74 19.53
N SER A 69 7.93 10.63 19.20
CA SER A 69 7.34 9.29 19.31
C SER A 69 7.01 8.92 20.77
N GLN A 70 7.80 9.34 21.74
CA GLN A 70 7.47 9.15 23.16
C GLN A 70 6.25 9.96 23.59
N ARG A 71 6.09 11.18 23.06
CA ARG A 71 4.92 12.02 23.31
C ARG A 71 3.67 11.47 22.60
N ALA A 72 3.83 10.99 21.38
CA ALA A 72 2.78 10.35 20.61
C ALA A 72 2.32 9.04 21.26
N LYS A 73 3.23 8.15 21.70
CA LYS A 73 2.86 6.92 22.44
C LYS A 73 2.07 7.22 23.71
N ASN A 74 2.44 8.27 24.45
CA ASN A 74 1.66 8.71 25.62
C ASN A 74 0.25 9.23 25.25
N ASN A 75 0.08 9.78 24.05
CA ASN A 75 -1.21 10.24 23.53
C ASN A 75 -2.02 9.12 22.87
N GLU A 76 -1.40 8.15 22.19
CA GLU A 76 -2.06 6.98 21.60
C GLU A 76 -2.74 6.11 22.66
N LEU A 77 -2.14 6.00 23.86
CA LEU A 77 -2.78 5.37 25.01
C LEU A 77 -4.05 6.12 25.48
N LYS A 78 -4.20 7.40 25.12
CA LYS A 78 -5.38 8.24 25.40
C LYS A 78 -6.35 8.37 24.22
N GLU A 79 -5.88 8.20 22.99
CA GLU A 79 -6.63 8.45 21.73
C GLU A 79 -6.99 7.19 20.93
N ALA A 80 -6.92 5.99 21.51
CA ALA A 80 -7.31 4.75 20.85
C ALA A 80 -8.78 4.70 20.34
N LYS A 81 -9.58 5.75 20.56
CA LYS A 81 -10.98 5.87 20.12
C LYS A 81 -11.21 6.54 18.75
N THR A 82 -10.20 7.15 18.13
CA THR A 82 -10.36 7.89 16.86
C THR A 82 -9.28 7.50 15.86
N LYS A 83 -9.36 6.27 15.33
CA LYS A 83 -8.49 5.79 14.26
C LYS A 83 -8.94 6.34 12.90
N ALA A 84 -8.67 7.61 12.66
CA ALA A 84 -8.60 8.21 11.33
C ALA A 84 -7.30 9.01 11.31
N SER A 85 -6.24 8.53 10.63
CA SER A 85 -4.99 9.32 10.68
C SER A 85 -3.94 9.06 9.59
N TRP A 86 -3.77 7.84 9.08
CA TRP A 86 -2.71 7.59 8.08
C TRP A 86 -3.23 7.32 6.66
N LEU A 87 -4.34 6.59 6.53
CA LEU A 87 -4.96 6.31 5.23
C LEU A 87 -5.71 7.51 4.64
N ASP A 88 -6.13 8.46 5.48
CA ASP A 88 -6.81 9.68 5.04
C ASP A 88 -5.82 10.80 4.67
N SER A 89 -4.52 10.55 4.83
CA SER A 89 -3.49 11.51 4.45
C SER A 89 -3.40 11.63 2.93
N LYS A 90 -3.16 12.86 2.43
CA LYS A 90 -2.90 13.15 1.00
C LYS A 90 -1.72 12.38 0.42
N TRP A 91 -0.92 11.72 1.26
CA TRP A 91 0.23 10.92 0.87
C TRP A 91 -0.06 9.41 0.82
N SER A 92 -1.29 8.99 1.14
CA SER A 92 -1.71 7.61 1.03
C SER A 92 -2.27 7.32 -0.37
N PRO A 93 -1.74 6.32 -1.08
CA PRO A 93 -2.35 5.82 -2.32
C PRO A 93 -3.70 5.14 -2.10
N MET A 94 -4.04 4.81 -0.85
CA MET A 94 -5.26 4.11 -0.46
C MET A 94 -6.16 5.04 0.35
N ARG A 95 -7.42 5.19 -0.06
CA ARG A 95 -8.43 5.99 0.63
C ARG A 95 -9.27 5.10 1.55
N SER A 96 -9.56 5.55 2.77
CA SER A 96 -10.57 4.88 3.59
C SER A 96 -11.96 5.12 2.99
N LEU A 97 -12.74 4.05 2.86
CA LEU A 97 -14.14 4.09 2.43
C LEU A 97 -15.01 3.74 3.62
N SER A 98 -16.08 4.49 3.83
CA SER A 98 -17.14 4.08 4.75
C SER A 98 -18.05 3.05 4.09
N ASP A 99 -18.71 2.19 4.88
CA ASP A 99 -19.56 1.11 4.37
C ASP A 99 -20.61 1.61 3.35
N LYS A 100 -21.21 2.78 3.60
CA LYS A 100 -22.15 3.43 2.68
C LYS A 100 -21.50 3.78 1.33
N GLU A 101 -20.29 4.36 1.33
CA GLU A 101 -19.59 4.74 0.11
C GLU A 101 -19.12 3.51 -0.67
N TYR A 102 -18.85 2.41 0.02
CA TYR A 102 -18.53 1.14 -0.62
C TYR A 102 -19.74 0.56 -1.35
N VAL A 103 -20.92 0.59 -0.73
CA VAL A 103 -22.17 0.16 -1.35
C VAL A 103 -22.50 1.01 -2.58
N ASP A 104 -22.42 2.33 -2.46
CA ASP A 104 -22.67 3.26 -3.59
C ASP A 104 -21.72 2.99 -4.76
N MET A 105 -20.43 2.74 -4.49
CA MET A 105 -19.45 2.41 -5.52
C MET A 105 -19.75 1.07 -6.20
N LEU A 106 -20.20 0.07 -5.45
CA LEU A 106 -20.57 -1.23 -6.01
C LEU A 106 -21.79 -1.10 -6.92
N GLU A 107 -22.80 -0.34 -6.51
CA GLU A 107 -23.99 -0.11 -7.32
C GLU A 107 -23.66 0.57 -8.64
N GLU A 108 -22.78 1.59 -8.62
CA GLU A 108 -22.31 2.25 -9.85
C GLU A 108 -21.59 1.28 -10.79
N LYS A 109 -20.76 0.37 -10.24
CA LYS A 109 -20.03 -0.63 -11.03
C LYS A 109 -20.96 -1.66 -11.66
N VAL A 110 -22.00 -2.09 -10.95
CA VAL A 110 -22.99 -3.04 -11.48
C VAL A 110 -23.72 -2.41 -12.67
N LEU A 111 -24.19 -1.17 -12.55
CA LEU A 111 -24.87 -0.47 -13.65
C LEU A 111 -23.99 -0.31 -14.90
N ARG A 112 -22.69 -0.03 -14.71
CA ARG A 112 -21.74 0.06 -15.83
C ARG A 112 -21.54 -1.30 -16.51
N LEU A 113 -21.43 -2.38 -15.73
CA LEU A 113 -21.28 -3.72 -16.27
C LEU A 113 -22.52 -4.16 -17.07
N ASP A 114 -23.73 -3.86 -16.57
CA ASP A 114 -24.97 -4.18 -17.28
C ASP A 114 -25.05 -3.46 -18.64
N ALA A 115 -24.62 -2.19 -18.70
CA ALA A 115 -24.52 -1.45 -19.95
C ALA A 115 -23.48 -2.03 -20.91
N GLU A 116 -22.30 -2.42 -20.40
CA GLU A 116 -21.26 -3.08 -21.21
C GLU A 116 -21.73 -4.44 -21.74
N ILE A 117 -22.48 -5.21 -20.95
CA ILE A 117 -23.07 -6.49 -21.36
C ILE A 117 -24.06 -6.28 -22.51
N ALA A 118 -24.95 -5.28 -22.41
CA ALA A 118 -25.93 -5.00 -23.47
C ALA A 118 -25.24 -4.67 -24.81
N VAL A 119 -24.16 -3.89 -24.77
CA VAL A 119 -23.36 -3.56 -25.96
C VAL A 119 -22.67 -4.82 -26.52
N ILE A 120 -22.12 -5.67 -25.65
CA ILE A 120 -21.50 -6.94 -26.05
C ILE A 120 -22.53 -7.88 -26.69
N ASP A 121 -23.75 -7.96 -26.15
CA ASP A 121 -24.81 -8.79 -26.71
C ASP A 121 -25.23 -8.34 -28.11
N GLU A 122 -25.32 -7.02 -28.35
CA GLU A 122 -25.58 -6.45 -29.68
C GLU A 122 -24.42 -6.77 -30.66
N ASN A 123 -23.17 -6.66 -30.20
CA ASN A 123 -21.99 -7.04 -30.98
C ASN A 123 -21.98 -8.55 -31.31
N ILE A 124 -22.35 -9.41 -30.36
CA ILE A 124 -22.46 -10.86 -30.60
C ILE A 124 -23.59 -11.16 -31.60
N ALA A 125 -24.74 -10.50 -31.47
CA ALA A 125 -25.87 -10.68 -32.39
C ALA A 125 -25.52 -10.27 -33.82
N SER A 126 -24.85 -9.12 -34.01
CA SER A 126 -24.41 -8.64 -35.32
C SER A 126 -23.35 -9.54 -35.97
N LEU A 127 -22.41 -10.06 -35.19
CA LEU A 127 -21.42 -11.04 -35.66
C LEU A 127 -22.08 -12.36 -36.07
N LYS A 128 -23.06 -12.86 -35.30
CA LYS A 128 -23.83 -14.06 -35.65
C LYS A 128 -24.64 -13.84 -36.94
N ALA A 129 -25.34 -12.72 -37.06
CA ALA A 129 -26.08 -12.37 -38.28
C ALA A 129 -25.17 -12.28 -39.52
N SER A 130 -23.97 -11.73 -39.36
CA SER A 130 -22.96 -11.68 -40.42
C SER A 130 -22.40 -13.06 -40.77
N ALA A 131 -22.26 -13.95 -39.78
CA ALA A 131 -21.79 -15.32 -39.97
C ALA A 131 -22.86 -16.27 -40.56
N GLN A 132 -24.15 -15.98 -40.38
CA GLN A 132 -25.26 -16.74 -40.98
C GLN A 132 -25.51 -16.42 -42.47
N LEU A 133 -24.90 -15.37 -43.03
CA LEU A 133 -25.13 -14.92 -44.41
C LEU A 133 -24.45 -15.69 -45.58
N PRO A 134 -23.74 -16.84 -45.44
CA PRO A 134 -23.24 -17.57 -46.61
C PRO A 134 -24.03 -18.85 -47.02
N ALA A 135 -25.29 -19.05 -46.59
CA ALA A 135 -25.98 -20.35 -46.84
C ALA A 135 -27.21 -20.34 -47.78
N GLU A 136 -27.75 -19.21 -48.26
CA GLU A 136 -29.03 -19.23 -49.00
C GLU A 136 -29.05 -18.74 -50.45
N SER A 137 -27.93 -18.36 -51.09
CA SER A 137 -27.99 -17.74 -52.43
C SER A 137 -27.63 -18.61 -53.65
N LYS A 138 -27.33 -19.92 -53.54
CA LYS A 138 -26.95 -20.73 -54.72
C LYS A 138 -27.50 -22.16 -54.75
N ALA A 139 -28.83 -22.31 -54.82
CA ALA A 139 -29.44 -23.56 -55.29
C ALA A 139 -30.74 -23.28 -56.05
N LYS A 140 -30.64 -22.94 -57.34
CA LYS A 140 -31.80 -23.01 -58.26
C LYS A 140 -31.50 -24.09 -59.32
N PRO A 141 -32.26 -25.20 -59.36
CA PRO A 141 -31.95 -26.34 -60.21
C PRO A 141 -32.26 -26.05 -61.68
N ILE A 142 -31.34 -26.48 -62.54
CA ILE A 142 -31.43 -26.49 -63.99
C ILE A 142 -32.56 -27.43 -64.39
N SER A 143 -33.57 -26.91 -65.10
CA SER A 143 -34.67 -27.71 -65.68
C SER A 143 -34.31 -28.11 -67.13
N PRO A 144 -34.53 -29.37 -67.54
CA PRO A 144 -34.20 -29.83 -68.89
C PRO A 144 -35.28 -29.42 -69.92
N GLN A 145 -34.86 -28.74 -70.99
CA GLN A 145 -35.68 -28.50 -72.17
C GLN A 145 -35.82 -29.81 -72.97
N LYS A 146 -37.05 -30.26 -73.20
CA LYS A 146 -37.38 -31.48 -73.96
C LYS A 146 -38.05 -31.08 -75.28
N LYS A 147 -37.39 -31.48 -76.38
CA LYS A 147 -37.81 -31.62 -77.80
C LYS A 147 -38.81 -30.62 -78.39
#